data_AF-A0A0R2V545-F1
#
_entry.id   AF-A0A0R2V545-F1
#
_cell.length_a   1.000
_cell.length_b   1.000
_cell.length_c   1.000
_cell.angle_alpha   90.00
_cell.angle_beta   90.00
_cell.angle_gamma   90.00
#
_symmetry.space_group_name_H-M   'P 1'
#
loop_
_entity.id
_entity.type
_entity.pdbx_description
1 polymer ?
#
loop_
_entity_poly.entity_id
_entity_poly.type
_entity_poly.pdbx_seq_one_letter_code
_entity_poly.pdbx_strand_id
1 'polypeptide(L)'
;MRLELLKGAGQSILINDVYSADPDSLEIALHFLERQAADNPLQKRIHVVLSDMETRADNRDAVYERMASLVTAAGATHFTGIGPELTSRAGLFHQLDSRFFPSTEAWLESMEAERYQHAIILLKGARSFRMERITSRLEWKLHNTVLEVNLTNMVHNLQVYQSMLQEGVRTIVMVKAFGYGSGAAEVAHTLSFHRVDYLAVAYADEGLELRNNGVYIPIMVMNPDPGLVQAMLDAQLEPVVFSFDQLQKFLDAGYRGGVHIKLDTGMHRLGFDVNALPELVEQLLRNPQLEVLSVFSHLSSADMPEQDAATRQQIAIFRQACELLKERLPKPFFRHLLNSPGIARFPDAQFDMVRLGIGLYGDDPSSSVQSQLLPVFVFRTTIAQVKSIQPGEAVGYGRSYIAEHPMRIAVLNVGYADGLRRSLSNGKGSVTVAGKRAPIVGRVCMDMCMVDVSHLPEAAPGMEAEIFGHHQSLRELAAAMETIPYEVLTGISQRIRRVYLEE
;
A
#
# COMPACT_ATOMS: atom_id res chain seq x y z
N MET A 1 17.98 -5.64 7.12
CA MET A 1 16.76 -6.12 7.80
C MET A 1 16.54 -5.27 9.03
N ARG A 2 15.31 -4.76 9.23
CA ARG A 2 14.98 -3.81 10.28
C ARG A 2 14.15 -4.55 11.33
N LEU A 3 14.60 -4.52 12.59
CA LEU A 3 13.82 -4.97 13.75
C LEU A 3 12.53 -4.14 13.81
N GLU A 4 11.38 -4.82 13.75
CA GLU A 4 10.07 -4.17 13.74
C GLU A 4 9.42 -4.28 15.12
N LEU A 5 8.92 -3.16 15.65
CA LEU A 5 8.14 -3.15 16.89
C LEU A 5 6.65 -3.22 16.57
N LEU A 6 6.00 -4.30 17.02
CA LEU A 6 4.56 -4.50 16.89
C LEU A 6 3.88 -4.48 18.25
N LYS A 7 2.60 -4.14 18.28
CA LYS A 7 1.77 -4.31 19.48
C LYS A 7 1.32 -5.77 19.56
N GLY A 8 1.62 -6.44 20.66
CA GLY A 8 1.17 -7.80 20.96
C GLY A 8 -0.15 -7.83 21.72
N ALA A 9 -0.93 -8.89 21.53
CA ALA A 9 -2.16 -9.12 22.28
C ALA A 9 -1.88 -9.15 23.79
N GLY A 10 -2.87 -8.76 24.61
CA GLY A 10 -2.71 -8.76 26.07
C GLY A 10 -1.69 -7.74 26.60
N GLN A 11 -1.63 -6.56 25.97
CA GLN A 11 -0.71 -5.46 26.33
C GLN A 11 0.77 -5.80 26.19
N SER A 12 1.11 -6.72 25.30
CA SER A 12 2.49 -7.09 25.02
C SER A 12 3.10 -6.23 23.91
N ILE A 13 4.42 -6.29 23.77
CA ILE A 13 5.17 -5.67 22.68
C ILE A 13 5.92 -6.80 21.97
N LEU A 14 5.83 -6.87 20.65
CA LEU A 14 6.59 -7.84 19.86
C LEU A 14 7.73 -7.13 19.15
N ILE A 15 8.89 -7.74 19.14
CA ILE A 15 10.06 -7.36 18.35
C ILE A 15 10.20 -8.43 17.28
N ASN A 16 9.85 -8.09 16.04
CA ASN A 16 9.75 -9.01 14.92
C ASN A 16 11.05 -9.00 14.09
N ASP A 17 11.69 -10.18 14.00
CA ASP A 17 12.94 -10.45 13.26
C ASP A 17 12.93 -11.87 12.64
N VAL A 18 11.78 -12.26 12.07
CA VAL A 18 11.51 -13.66 11.66
C VAL A 18 12.11 -14.11 10.32
N TYR A 19 13.11 -13.38 9.79
CA TYR A 19 13.70 -13.66 8.48
C TYR A 19 15.22 -13.83 8.47
N SER A 20 15.87 -13.71 9.63
CA SER A 20 17.30 -13.97 9.78
C SER A 20 17.57 -14.79 11.03
N ALA A 21 18.38 -15.83 10.91
CA ALA A 21 18.77 -16.72 12.00
C ALA A 21 20.26 -17.03 11.93
N ASP A 22 21.05 -15.99 12.13
CA ASP A 22 22.50 -16.08 12.34
C ASP A 22 22.87 -15.54 13.73
N PRO A 23 24.02 -15.98 14.30
CA PRO A 23 24.43 -15.59 15.65
C PRO A 23 24.72 -14.10 15.84
N ASP A 24 25.21 -13.42 14.80
CA ASP A 24 25.61 -12.01 14.91
C ASP A 24 24.38 -11.09 14.87
N SER A 25 23.37 -11.43 14.05
CA SER A 25 22.09 -10.73 14.07
C SER A 25 21.28 -10.97 15.34
N LEU A 26 21.47 -12.11 16.03
CA LEU A 26 20.82 -12.38 17.31
C LEU A 26 21.29 -11.40 18.39
N GLU A 27 22.59 -11.12 18.45
CA GLU A 27 23.16 -10.19 19.45
C GLU A 27 22.58 -8.78 19.29
N ILE A 28 22.43 -8.31 18.04
CA ILE A 28 21.77 -7.03 17.72
C ILE A 28 20.31 -7.03 18.20
N ALA A 29 19.57 -8.11 17.92
CA ALA A 29 18.17 -8.24 18.30
C ALA A 29 17.98 -8.27 19.82
N LEU A 30 18.88 -8.91 20.55
CA LEU A 30 18.87 -8.98 22.02
C LEU A 30 19.23 -7.63 22.65
N HIS A 31 20.20 -6.88 22.12
CA HIS A 31 20.46 -5.53 22.61
C HIS A 31 19.28 -4.58 22.39
N PHE A 32 18.58 -4.73 21.27
CA PHE A 32 17.35 -3.99 21.03
C PHE A 32 16.26 -4.38 22.03
N LEU A 33 16.11 -5.67 22.33
CA LEU A 33 15.21 -6.20 23.35
C LEU A 33 15.50 -5.61 24.75
N GLU A 34 16.75 -5.60 25.18
CA GLU A 34 17.19 -5.02 26.46
C GLU A 34 16.77 -3.56 26.59
N ARG A 35 17.02 -2.76 25.53
CA ARG A 35 16.65 -1.35 25.50
C ARG A 35 15.13 -1.16 25.60
N GLN A 36 14.36 -1.95 24.85
CA GLN A 36 12.90 -1.86 24.90
C GLN A 36 12.36 -2.28 26.27
N ALA A 37 12.96 -3.28 26.91
CA ALA A 37 12.58 -3.68 28.26
C ALA A 37 12.84 -2.58 29.29
N ALA A 38 13.97 -1.87 29.17
CA ALA A 38 14.29 -0.72 30.03
C ALA A 38 13.30 0.45 29.85
N ASP A 39 12.88 0.72 28.61
CA ASP A 39 11.95 1.80 28.28
C ASP A 39 10.47 1.46 28.65
N ASN A 40 10.16 0.21 28.98
CA ASN A 40 8.79 -0.26 29.24
C ASN A 40 8.66 -1.03 30.58
N PRO A 41 8.83 -0.37 31.74
CA PRO A 41 8.89 -1.03 33.06
C PRO A 41 7.58 -1.70 33.50
N LEU A 42 6.47 -1.45 32.80
CA LEU A 42 5.18 -2.11 33.02
C LEU A 42 5.14 -3.54 32.46
N GLN A 43 6.05 -3.88 31.54
CA GLN A 43 6.18 -5.23 31.02
C GLN A 43 6.90 -6.10 32.05
N LYS A 44 6.19 -7.08 32.62
CA LYS A 44 6.71 -7.89 33.73
C LYS A 44 7.58 -9.06 33.26
N ARG A 45 7.57 -9.36 31.96
CA ARG A 45 8.21 -10.53 31.36
C ARG A 45 8.97 -10.14 30.10
N ILE A 46 10.20 -10.65 30.00
CA ILE A 46 11.02 -10.61 28.79
C ILE A 46 11.03 -12.03 28.22
N HIS A 47 10.45 -12.21 27.03
CA HIS A 47 10.31 -13.49 26.36
C HIS A 47 11.14 -13.50 25.08
N VAL A 48 11.98 -14.52 24.91
CA VAL A 48 12.71 -14.74 23.66
C VAL A 48 12.21 -16.02 22.97
N VAL A 49 11.77 -15.88 21.72
CA VAL A 49 11.28 -16.98 20.88
C VAL A 49 12.22 -17.14 19.69
N LEU A 50 12.92 -18.27 19.63
CA LEU A 50 13.91 -18.57 18.58
C LEU A 50 13.56 -19.84 17.82
N SER A 51 13.83 -19.86 16.51
CA SER A 51 13.95 -21.12 15.78
C SER A 51 15.38 -21.67 15.81
N ASP A 52 15.56 -22.89 15.31
CA ASP A 52 16.88 -23.40 14.95
C ASP A 52 17.58 -22.45 13.96
N MET A 53 18.91 -22.35 14.10
CA MET A 53 19.76 -21.46 13.32
C MET A 53 20.31 -22.14 12.06
N GLU A 54 20.46 -21.38 10.97
CA GLU A 54 21.07 -21.85 9.73
C GLU A 54 22.60 -21.86 9.88
N THR A 55 23.15 -22.93 10.46
CA THR A 55 24.59 -23.05 10.78
C THR A 55 25.25 -24.25 10.09
N ARG A 56 26.52 -24.08 9.70
CA ARG A 56 27.36 -25.18 9.18
C ARG A 56 27.61 -26.24 10.26
N ALA A 57 27.73 -27.49 9.85
CA ALA A 57 27.69 -28.66 10.74
C ALA A 57 28.85 -28.74 11.76
N ASP A 58 29.96 -28.06 11.49
CA ASP A 58 31.23 -28.17 12.22
C ASP A 58 31.31 -27.35 13.52
N ASN A 59 30.27 -26.59 13.90
CA ASN A 59 30.29 -25.80 15.15
C ASN A 59 28.92 -25.59 15.83
N ARG A 60 27.96 -26.52 15.65
CA ARG A 60 26.58 -26.32 16.12
C ARG A 60 26.45 -26.15 17.64
N ASP A 61 27.10 -27.00 18.42
CA ASP A 61 26.94 -26.98 19.89
C ASP A 61 27.44 -25.67 20.50
N ALA A 62 28.61 -25.17 20.08
CA ALA A 62 29.14 -23.89 20.54
C ALA A 62 28.24 -22.71 20.18
N VAL A 63 27.54 -22.76 19.02
CA VAL A 63 26.59 -21.71 18.63
C VAL A 63 25.38 -21.70 19.56
N TYR A 64 24.81 -22.85 19.89
CA TYR A 64 23.67 -22.92 20.80
C TYR A 64 24.04 -22.59 22.25
N GLU A 65 25.26 -22.91 22.69
CA GLU A 65 25.79 -22.48 23.99
C GLU A 65 25.97 -20.96 24.06
N ARG A 66 26.54 -20.36 23.01
CA ARG A 66 26.64 -18.89 22.88
C ARG A 66 25.25 -18.26 22.88
N MET A 67 24.30 -18.82 22.14
CA MET A 67 22.91 -18.36 22.09
C MET A 67 22.27 -18.37 23.49
N ALA A 68 22.34 -19.49 24.21
CA ALA A 68 21.78 -19.59 25.56
C ALA A 68 22.39 -18.56 26.52
N SER A 69 23.71 -18.33 26.41
CA SER A 69 24.43 -17.32 27.18
C SER A 69 23.94 -15.90 26.86
N LEU A 70 23.79 -15.57 25.56
CA LEU A 70 23.31 -14.25 25.12
C LEU A 70 21.86 -13.99 25.56
N VAL A 71 20.97 -14.98 25.40
CA VAL A 71 19.56 -14.87 25.81
C VAL A 71 19.45 -14.61 27.32
N THR A 72 20.27 -15.31 28.11
CA THR A 72 20.31 -15.13 29.57
C THR A 72 20.88 -13.76 29.95
N ALA A 73 21.96 -13.34 29.28
CA ALA A 73 22.58 -12.03 29.50
C ALA A 73 21.63 -10.87 29.18
N ALA A 74 20.74 -11.05 28.20
CA ALA A 74 19.71 -10.09 27.82
C ALA A 74 18.55 -9.94 28.83
N GLY A 75 18.63 -10.62 29.98
CA GLY A 75 17.62 -10.55 31.03
C GLY A 75 16.32 -11.27 30.66
N ALA A 76 16.36 -12.20 29.69
CA ALA A 76 15.20 -13.01 29.38
C ALA A 76 14.71 -13.74 30.63
N THR A 77 13.39 -13.82 30.78
CA THR A 77 12.73 -14.55 31.88
C THR A 77 12.05 -15.82 31.35
N HIS A 78 11.62 -15.78 30.08
CA HIS A 78 10.94 -16.87 29.40
C HIS A 78 11.63 -17.13 28.07
N PHE A 79 11.72 -18.41 27.70
CA PHE A 79 12.26 -18.84 26.43
C PHE A 79 11.30 -19.79 25.71
N THR A 80 11.23 -19.66 24.39
CA THR A 80 10.56 -20.63 23.52
C THR A 80 11.50 -21.03 22.39
N GLY A 81 11.88 -22.31 22.34
CA GLY A 81 12.68 -22.87 21.26
C GLY A 81 11.84 -23.62 20.24
N ILE A 82 12.07 -23.39 18.95
CA ILE A 82 11.31 -24.00 17.85
C ILE A 82 12.25 -24.71 16.89
N GLY A 83 12.13 -26.03 16.84
CA GLY A 83 12.91 -26.90 15.96
C GLY A 83 13.60 -28.03 16.71
N PRO A 84 14.02 -29.08 15.98
CA PRO A 84 14.65 -30.26 16.56
C PRO A 84 15.97 -29.95 17.28
N GLU A 85 16.78 -29.01 16.78
CA GLU A 85 18.10 -28.74 17.37
C GLU A 85 17.96 -28.06 18.75
N LEU A 86 17.10 -27.05 18.88
CA LEU A 86 16.77 -26.41 20.15
C LEU A 86 16.08 -27.39 21.10
N THR A 87 15.16 -28.21 20.60
CA THR A 87 14.46 -29.22 21.41
C THR A 87 15.43 -30.23 22.01
N SER A 88 16.41 -30.71 21.22
CA SER A 88 17.44 -31.64 21.71
C SER A 88 18.40 -31.02 22.74
N ARG A 89 18.49 -29.68 22.78
CA ARG A 89 19.38 -28.90 23.66
C ARG A 89 18.63 -28.10 24.71
N ALA A 90 17.43 -28.55 25.08
CA ALA A 90 16.59 -27.87 26.07
C ALA A 90 17.31 -27.58 27.40
N GLY A 91 18.26 -28.44 27.79
CA GLY A 91 19.07 -28.27 29.01
C GLY A 91 19.93 -27.00 29.05
N LEU A 92 20.25 -26.37 27.92
CA LEU A 92 21.03 -25.13 27.89
C LEU A 92 20.25 -23.93 28.45
N PHE A 93 18.92 -23.97 28.44
CA PHE A 93 18.05 -22.86 28.87
C PHE A 93 17.38 -23.12 30.24
N HIS A 94 17.98 -23.97 31.07
CA HIS A 94 17.44 -24.38 32.38
C HIS A 94 17.25 -23.23 33.38
N GLN A 95 17.89 -22.08 33.15
CA GLN A 95 17.77 -20.88 34.01
C GLN A 95 16.53 -20.03 33.69
N LEU A 96 15.81 -20.35 32.60
CA LEU A 96 14.67 -19.61 32.10
C LEU A 96 13.41 -20.46 32.20
N ASP A 97 12.23 -19.84 32.29
CA ASP A 97 10.97 -20.56 32.05
C ASP A 97 10.88 -20.90 30.56
N SER A 98 11.30 -22.11 30.20
CA SER A 98 11.54 -22.54 28.82
C SER A 98 10.50 -23.53 28.32
N ARG A 99 10.05 -23.37 27.06
CA ARG A 99 9.26 -24.37 26.33
C ARG A 99 9.89 -24.68 24.97
N PHE A 100 9.74 -25.91 24.50
CA PHE A 100 10.35 -26.38 23.26
C PHE A 100 9.32 -27.08 22.39
N PHE A 101 9.36 -26.78 21.09
CA PHE A 101 8.43 -27.32 20.11
C PHE A 101 9.21 -27.83 18.90
N PRO A 102 8.88 -29.01 18.35
CA PRO A 102 9.59 -29.56 17.20
C PRO A 102 9.35 -28.73 15.92
N SER A 103 8.28 -27.93 15.87
CA SER A 103 7.94 -27.09 14.73
C SER A 103 7.05 -25.92 15.14
N THR A 104 6.92 -24.92 14.25
CA THR A 104 5.96 -23.82 14.39
C THR A 104 4.51 -24.30 14.45
N GLU A 105 4.17 -25.41 13.77
CA GLU A 105 2.82 -25.98 13.84
C GLU A 105 2.51 -26.53 15.24
N ALA A 106 3.46 -27.29 15.81
CA ALA A 106 3.31 -27.81 17.16
C ALA A 106 3.17 -26.68 18.20
N TRP A 107 3.88 -25.56 18.00
CA TRP A 107 3.69 -24.36 18.82
C TRP A 107 2.28 -23.79 18.67
N LEU A 108 1.78 -23.63 17.43
CA LEU A 108 0.45 -23.06 17.17
C LEU A 108 -0.69 -23.88 17.80
N GLU A 109 -0.57 -25.20 17.78
CA GLU A 109 -1.56 -26.13 18.35
C GLU A 109 -1.58 -26.13 19.88
N SER A 110 -0.46 -25.82 20.53
CA SER A 110 -0.27 -25.94 21.99
C SER A 110 -0.07 -24.59 22.69
N MET A 111 -0.35 -23.49 21.98
CA MET A 111 -0.10 -22.14 22.46
C MET A 111 -1.06 -21.73 23.59
N GLU A 112 -0.48 -21.28 24.71
CA GLU A 112 -1.20 -20.68 25.85
C GLU A 112 -1.06 -19.15 25.83
N ALA A 113 -2.17 -18.45 25.59
CA ALA A 113 -2.15 -17.00 25.35
C ALA A 113 -1.65 -16.22 26.56
N GLU A 114 -1.98 -16.66 27.77
CA GLU A 114 -1.68 -16.04 29.06
C GLU A 114 -0.16 -15.90 29.31
N ARG A 115 0.64 -16.82 28.75
CA ARG A 115 2.10 -16.81 28.86
C ARG A 115 2.71 -15.60 28.16
N TYR A 116 2.08 -15.13 27.08
CA TYR A 116 2.59 -14.08 26.21
C TYR A 116 1.96 -12.71 26.48
N GLN A 117 1.14 -12.54 27.53
CA GLN A 117 0.54 -11.24 27.91
C GLN A 117 1.49 -10.42 28.79
N HIS A 118 1.36 -9.10 28.80
CA HIS A 118 2.19 -8.17 29.60
C HIS A 118 3.70 -8.49 29.49
N ALA A 119 4.13 -8.86 28.29
CA ALA A 119 5.49 -9.25 27.97
C ALA A 119 6.07 -8.40 26.84
N ILE A 120 7.38 -8.24 26.85
CA ILE A 120 8.17 -7.88 25.69
C ILE A 120 8.70 -9.16 25.06
N ILE A 121 8.44 -9.37 23.76
CA ILE A 121 8.63 -10.67 23.10
C ILE A 121 9.50 -10.49 21.87
N LEU A 122 10.71 -11.03 21.87
CA LEU A 122 11.54 -11.13 20.67
C LEU A 122 11.18 -12.38 19.87
N LEU A 123 10.88 -12.22 18.59
CA LEU A 123 10.61 -13.29 17.64
C LEU A 123 11.70 -13.28 16.58
N LYS A 124 12.57 -14.29 16.58
CA LYS A 124 13.66 -14.39 15.60
C LYS A 124 13.81 -15.82 15.08
N GLY A 125 13.94 -15.99 13.77
CA GLY A 125 14.07 -17.32 13.20
C GLY A 125 14.35 -17.37 11.72
N ALA A 126 14.71 -18.57 11.26
CA ALA A 126 15.02 -18.85 9.87
C ALA A 126 13.74 -18.91 9.05
N ARG A 127 13.81 -18.46 7.78
CA ARG A 127 12.64 -18.40 6.87
C ARG A 127 11.97 -19.76 6.71
N SER A 128 12.73 -20.86 6.79
CA SER A 128 12.20 -22.24 6.71
C SER A 128 11.19 -22.59 7.82
N PHE A 129 11.25 -21.93 8.97
CA PHE A 129 10.36 -22.18 10.10
C PHE A 129 9.05 -21.39 10.04
N ARG A 130 8.91 -20.44 9.12
CA ARG A 130 7.68 -19.66 8.91
C ARG A 130 7.15 -19.01 10.20
N MET A 131 8.05 -18.38 10.96
CA MET A 131 7.72 -17.78 12.27
C MET A 131 6.84 -16.54 12.17
N GLU A 132 6.62 -15.97 10.98
CA GLU A 132 5.61 -14.94 10.72
C GLU A 132 4.20 -15.38 11.13
N ARG A 133 3.94 -16.69 11.18
CA ARG A 133 2.68 -17.26 11.71
C ARG A 133 2.55 -17.08 13.22
N ILE A 134 3.67 -17.13 13.95
CA ILE A 134 3.73 -16.89 15.40
C ILE A 134 3.54 -15.40 15.67
N THR A 135 4.24 -14.54 14.92
CA THR A 135 4.04 -13.09 14.96
C THR A 135 2.56 -12.77 14.77
N SER A 136 1.95 -13.28 13.71
CA SER A 136 0.52 -13.10 13.38
C SER A 136 -0.44 -13.61 14.46
N ARG A 137 -0.03 -14.61 15.25
CA ARG A 137 -0.84 -15.20 16.33
C ARG A 137 -0.74 -14.42 17.65
N LEU A 138 0.42 -13.83 17.92
CA LEU A 138 0.70 -13.03 19.11
C LEU A 138 0.38 -11.54 18.92
N GLU A 139 0.31 -11.07 17.67
CA GLU A 139 0.04 -9.66 17.37
C GLU A 139 -1.35 -9.24 17.87
N TRP A 140 -1.44 -8.02 18.40
CA TRP A 140 -2.70 -7.41 18.75
C TRP A 140 -3.47 -7.05 17.48
N LYS A 141 -4.48 -7.84 17.15
CA LYS A 141 -5.44 -7.54 16.07
C LYS A 141 -6.41 -6.44 16.51
N LEU A 142 -5.94 -5.20 16.52
CA LEU A 142 -6.80 -4.03 16.51
C LEU A 142 -7.49 -3.98 15.15
N HIS A 143 -8.73 -4.49 15.09
CA HIS A 143 -9.61 -4.51 13.92
C HIS A 143 -9.20 -5.54 12.86
N ASN A 144 -10.06 -6.54 12.63
CA ASN A 144 -9.86 -7.55 11.57
C ASN A 144 -10.22 -7.02 10.17
N THR A 145 -10.51 -5.73 10.06
CA THR A 145 -10.79 -5.08 8.77
C THR A 145 -9.48 -4.53 8.23
N VAL A 146 -9.00 -5.11 7.15
CA VAL A 146 -7.68 -4.82 6.56
C VAL A 146 -7.77 -4.63 5.06
N LEU A 147 -6.92 -3.75 4.54
CA LEU A 147 -6.64 -3.63 3.11
C LEU A 147 -5.28 -4.28 2.87
N GLU A 148 -5.26 -5.44 2.23
CA GLU A 148 -4.03 -6.07 1.81
C GLU A 148 -3.53 -5.43 0.52
N VAL A 149 -2.22 -5.26 0.42
CA VAL A 149 -1.51 -4.66 -0.73
C VAL A 149 -0.43 -5.63 -1.17
N ASN A 150 -0.64 -6.32 -2.29
CA ASN A 150 0.32 -7.27 -2.84
C ASN A 150 1.35 -6.54 -3.72
N LEU A 151 2.56 -6.37 -3.17
CA LEU A 151 3.68 -5.69 -3.81
C LEU A 151 4.25 -6.51 -4.97
N THR A 152 4.26 -7.84 -4.87
CA THR A 152 4.67 -8.73 -5.97
C THR A 152 3.77 -8.53 -7.21
N ASN A 153 2.45 -8.50 -7.03
CA ASN A 153 1.48 -8.23 -8.10
C ASN A 153 1.63 -6.82 -8.66
N MET A 154 1.93 -5.84 -7.81
CA MET A 154 2.19 -4.47 -8.23
C MET A 154 3.43 -4.38 -9.15
N VAL A 155 4.50 -5.07 -8.79
CA VAL A 155 5.73 -5.15 -9.61
C VAL A 155 5.47 -5.88 -10.92
N HIS A 156 4.70 -6.97 -10.91
CA HIS A 156 4.26 -7.65 -12.14
C HIS A 156 3.51 -6.68 -13.06
N ASN A 157 2.54 -5.93 -12.52
CA ASN A 157 1.77 -4.94 -13.29
C ASN A 157 2.68 -3.85 -13.87
N LEU A 158 3.63 -3.34 -13.08
CA LEU A 158 4.64 -2.39 -13.57
C LEU A 158 5.41 -2.97 -14.78
N GLN A 159 5.86 -4.23 -14.68
CA GLN A 159 6.60 -4.91 -15.75
C GLN A 159 5.73 -5.13 -17.00
N VAL A 160 4.44 -5.44 -16.84
CA VAL A 160 3.49 -5.53 -17.97
C VAL A 160 3.47 -4.21 -18.74
N TYR A 161 3.31 -3.07 -18.07
CA TYR A 161 3.34 -1.77 -18.76
C TYR A 161 4.71 -1.41 -19.32
N GLN A 162 5.79 -1.68 -18.59
CA GLN A 162 7.16 -1.45 -19.08
C GLN A 162 7.47 -2.26 -20.35
N SER A 163 6.92 -3.47 -20.48
CA SER A 163 7.09 -4.31 -21.68
C SER A 163 6.43 -3.73 -22.94
N MET A 164 5.49 -2.80 -22.78
CA MET A 164 4.82 -2.10 -23.89
C MET A 164 5.60 -0.87 -24.36
N LEU A 165 6.64 -0.46 -23.64
CA LEU A 165 7.37 0.76 -23.91
C LEU A 165 8.46 0.56 -24.96
N GLN A 166 8.66 1.59 -25.79
CA GLN A 166 9.80 1.66 -26.69
C GLN A 166 11.10 1.78 -25.90
N GLU A 167 12.21 1.32 -26.49
CA GLU A 167 13.53 1.42 -25.86
C GLU A 167 13.87 2.87 -25.48
N GLY A 168 14.29 3.07 -24.23
CA GLY A 168 14.66 4.39 -23.70
C GLY A 168 13.51 5.23 -23.14
N VAL A 169 12.24 4.81 -23.31
CA VAL A 169 11.10 5.51 -22.71
C VAL A 169 11.07 5.26 -21.20
N ARG A 170 10.99 6.36 -20.43
CA ARG A 170 11.01 6.34 -18.97
C ARG A 170 9.62 6.17 -18.37
N THR A 171 9.56 5.66 -17.15
CA THR A 171 8.30 5.48 -16.41
C THR A 171 8.22 6.40 -15.20
N ILE A 172 7.18 7.25 -15.19
CA ILE A 172 6.75 8.02 -14.03
C ILE A 172 5.62 7.25 -13.35
N VAL A 173 5.77 6.91 -12.07
CA VAL A 173 4.69 6.28 -11.31
C VAL A 173 3.94 7.31 -10.46
N MET A 174 2.62 7.31 -10.58
CA MET A 174 1.74 8.16 -9.79
C MET A 174 1.50 7.52 -8.41
N VAL A 175 2.02 8.12 -7.35
CA VAL A 175 1.86 7.67 -5.94
C VAL A 175 1.04 8.66 -5.10
N LYS A 176 0.34 9.58 -5.75
CA LYS A 176 -0.57 10.56 -5.11
C LYS A 176 -1.69 9.91 -4.30
N ALA A 177 -2.24 10.66 -3.34
CA ALA A 177 -3.30 10.21 -2.43
C ALA A 177 -2.90 8.95 -1.63
N PHE A 178 -1.70 8.98 -1.05
CA PHE A 178 -1.10 7.85 -0.31
C PHE A 178 -1.00 6.57 -1.16
N GLY A 179 -0.54 6.68 -2.41
CA GLY A 179 -0.52 5.55 -3.36
C GLY A 179 -1.92 5.03 -3.68
N TYR A 180 -2.89 5.91 -3.88
CA TYR A 180 -4.32 5.54 -3.99
C TYR A 180 -4.82 4.75 -2.77
N GLY A 181 -4.41 5.16 -1.57
CA GLY A 181 -4.82 4.54 -0.31
C GLY A 181 -4.02 3.29 0.10
N SER A 182 -2.94 2.94 -0.60
CA SER A 182 -2.06 1.80 -0.28
C SER A 182 -1.01 2.09 0.80
N GLY A 183 -0.67 3.37 1.02
CA GLY A 183 0.45 3.82 1.85
C GLY A 183 1.70 4.06 1.00
N ALA A 184 2.14 5.32 0.95
CA ALA A 184 3.05 5.80 -0.10
C ALA A 184 4.50 5.33 0.05
N ALA A 185 4.98 5.13 1.27
CA ALA A 185 6.39 4.84 1.54
C ALA A 185 6.81 3.43 1.09
N GLU A 186 6.07 2.39 1.50
CA GLU A 186 6.37 1.00 1.14
C GLU A 186 6.28 0.78 -0.38
N VAL A 187 5.26 1.38 -1.02
CA VAL A 187 5.11 1.37 -2.48
C VAL A 187 6.30 2.06 -3.14
N ALA A 188 6.65 3.27 -2.70
CA ALA A 188 7.79 4.00 -3.27
C ALA A 188 9.12 3.26 -3.12
N HIS A 189 9.35 2.61 -1.97
CA HIS A 189 10.55 1.78 -1.77
C HIS A 189 10.59 0.60 -2.73
N THR A 190 9.49 -0.16 -2.82
CA THR A 190 9.38 -1.31 -3.73
C THR A 190 9.68 -0.87 -5.17
N LEU A 191 8.98 0.16 -5.63
CA LEU A 191 9.14 0.72 -6.97
C LEU A 191 10.55 1.23 -7.25
N SER A 192 11.27 1.67 -6.21
CA SER A 192 12.64 2.17 -6.37
C SER A 192 13.62 1.11 -6.84
N PHE A 193 13.36 -0.17 -6.55
CA PHE A 193 14.19 -1.27 -7.02
C PHE A 193 13.84 -1.74 -8.44
N HIS A 194 12.69 -1.33 -9.00
CA HIS A 194 12.14 -1.86 -10.25
C HIS A 194 12.17 -0.89 -11.43
N ARG A 195 13.24 -0.09 -11.54
CA ARG A 195 13.50 0.83 -12.67
C ARG A 195 12.37 1.85 -12.93
N VAL A 196 11.79 2.37 -11.86
CA VAL A 196 10.96 3.57 -11.94
C VAL A 196 11.88 4.79 -12.00
N ASP A 197 11.73 5.63 -13.02
CA ASP A 197 12.60 6.79 -13.21
C ASP A 197 12.17 7.99 -12.35
N TYR A 198 10.87 8.07 -12.07
CA TYR A 198 10.22 9.21 -11.43
C TYR A 198 9.02 8.76 -10.59
N LEU A 199 8.81 9.42 -9.46
CA LEU A 199 7.54 9.39 -8.74
C LEU A 199 6.81 10.70 -8.93
N ALA A 200 5.48 10.67 -8.90
CA ALA A 200 4.65 11.86 -8.94
C ALA A 200 3.60 11.85 -7.82
N VAL A 201 3.62 12.91 -7.02
CA VAL A 201 2.71 13.17 -5.89
C VAL A 201 1.77 14.32 -6.20
N ALA A 202 0.64 14.42 -5.49
CA ALA A 202 -0.29 15.53 -5.70
C ALA A 202 0.25 16.84 -5.11
N TYR A 203 0.80 16.77 -3.90
CA TYR A 203 1.17 17.92 -3.08
C TYR A 203 2.58 17.75 -2.50
N ALA A 204 3.16 18.85 -2.04
CA ALA A 204 4.55 18.87 -1.57
C ALA A 204 4.74 18.07 -0.28
N ASP A 205 3.75 18.06 0.62
CA ASP A 205 3.74 17.28 1.86
C ASP A 205 3.88 15.77 1.62
N GLU A 206 3.18 15.21 0.63
CA GLU A 206 3.35 13.81 0.21
C GLU A 206 4.80 13.55 -0.24
N GLY A 207 5.41 14.48 -0.98
CA GLY A 207 6.80 14.37 -1.42
C GLY A 207 7.81 14.47 -0.27
N LEU A 208 7.56 15.35 0.69
CA LEU A 208 8.37 15.50 1.91
C LEU A 208 8.30 14.23 2.76
N GLU A 209 7.12 13.63 2.89
CA GLU A 209 6.93 12.35 3.59
C GLU A 209 7.76 11.23 2.93
N LEU A 210 7.73 11.12 1.60
CA LEU A 210 8.56 10.14 0.89
C LEU A 210 10.06 10.36 1.13
N ARG A 211 10.51 11.62 1.11
CA ARG A 211 11.92 11.97 1.38
C ARG A 211 12.33 11.62 2.80
N ASN A 212 11.49 11.90 3.79
CA ASN A 212 11.72 11.55 5.19
C ASN A 212 11.80 10.02 5.41
N ASN A 213 11.17 9.24 4.53
CA ASN A 213 11.27 7.78 4.53
C ASN A 213 12.46 7.25 3.71
N GLY A 214 13.33 8.10 3.15
CA GLY A 214 14.53 7.67 2.44
C GLY A 214 14.31 7.30 0.97
N VAL A 215 13.28 7.84 0.34
CA VAL A 215 13.06 7.73 -1.11
C VAL A 215 13.89 8.80 -1.82
N TYR A 216 14.80 8.40 -2.72
CA TYR A 216 15.73 9.32 -3.40
C TYR A 216 15.49 9.48 -4.91
N ILE A 217 14.57 8.72 -5.49
CA ILE A 217 14.16 8.89 -6.90
C ILE A 217 13.59 10.29 -7.10
N PRO A 218 13.78 10.94 -8.26
CA PRO A 218 13.12 12.22 -8.57
C PRO A 218 11.61 12.21 -8.28
N ILE A 219 11.13 13.25 -7.59
CA ILE A 219 9.71 13.37 -7.21
C ILE A 219 9.14 14.65 -7.83
N MET A 220 8.19 14.45 -8.73
CA MET A 220 7.39 15.52 -9.34
C MET A 220 6.19 15.87 -8.45
N VAL A 221 6.01 17.16 -8.14
CA VAL A 221 4.86 17.65 -7.37
C VAL A 221 3.84 18.29 -8.31
N MET A 222 2.69 17.65 -8.46
CA MET A 222 1.69 18.00 -9.50
C MET A 222 0.94 19.31 -9.23
N ASN A 223 0.74 19.66 -7.96
CA ASN A 223 0.08 20.89 -7.54
C ASN A 223 0.86 21.53 -6.38
N PRO A 224 2.01 22.14 -6.67
CA PRO A 224 2.91 22.61 -5.63
C PRO A 224 2.45 23.96 -5.07
N ASP A 225 2.64 24.15 -3.76
CA ASP A 225 2.37 25.42 -3.07
C ASP A 225 3.62 26.30 -3.08
N PRO A 226 3.59 27.52 -3.67
CA PRO A 226 4.69 28.47 -3.62
C PRO A 226 5.12 28.84 -2.19
N GLY A 227 4.25 28.70 -1.18
CA GLY A 227 4.58 28.91 0.23
C GLY A 227 5.55 27.87 0.80
N LEU A 228 5.76 26.74 0.11
CA LEU A 228 6.64 25.65 0.52
C LEU A 228 7.93 25.56 -0.30
N VAL A 229 8.31 26.62 -1.02
CA VAL A 229 9.50 26.65 -1.88
C VAL A 229 10.77 26.18 -1.17
N GLN A 230 11.06 26.69 0.03
CA GLN A 230 12.26 26.30 0.76
C GLN A 230 12.25 24.81 1.12
N ALA A 231 11.13 24.29 1.60
CA ALA A 231 10.99 22.88 1.93
C ALA A 231 11.15 21.98 0.70
N MET A 232 10.60 22.38 -0.46
CA MET A 232 10.77 21.65 -1.71
C MET A 232 12.23 21.67 -2.19
N LEU A 233 12.94 22.80 -2.07
CA LEU A 233 14.36 22.89 -2.41
C LEU A 233 15.22 21.99 -1.52
N ASP A 234 15.02 22.06 -0.20
CA ASP A 234 15.76 21.27 0.78
C ASP A 234 15.54 19.76 0.56
N ALA A 235 14.33 19.38 0.17
CA ALA A 235 13.95 18.01 -0.12
C ALA A 235 14.13 17.60 -1.59
N GLN A 236 14.69 18.45 -2.45
CA GLN A 236 14.89 18.19 -3.89
C GLN A 236 13.62 17.66 -4.58
N LEU A 237 12.50 18.38 -4.38
CA LEU A 237 11.22 18.13 -5.04
C LEU A 237 11.10 19.02 -6.29
N GLU A 238 10.54 18.46 -7.37
CA GLU A 238 10.46 19.13 -8.68
C GLU A 238 9.01 19.59 -8.93
N PRO A 239 8.70 20.90 -8.82
CA PRO A 239 7.35 21.43 -8.95
C PRO A 239 6.87 21.46 -10.41
N VAL A 240 5.60 21.15 -10.61
CA VAL A 240 4.89 21.46 -11.85
C VAL A 240 4.47 22.92 -11.86
N VAL A 241 4.80 23.63 -12.94
CA VAL A 241 4.36 25.00 -13.20
C VAL A 241 3.31 24.99 -14.32
N PHE A 242 2.16 25.60 -14.07
CA PHE A 242 1.01 25.56 -14.97
C PHE A 242 0.31 26.91 -15.20
N SER A 243 0.81 28.01 -14.61
CA SER A 243 0.30 29.37 -14.85
C SER A 243 1.38 30.43 -14.63
N PHE A 244 1.20 31.62 -15.22
CA PHE A 244 2.12 32.75 -15.03
C PHE A 244 2.12 33.29 -13.60
N ASP A 245 0.95 33.35 -12.96
CA ASP A 245 0.83 33.76 -11.54
C ASP A 245 1.62 32.81 -10.63
N GLN A 246 1.49 31.49 -10.85
CA GLN A 246 2.26 30.51 -10.10
C GLN A 246 3.76 30.65 -10.38
N LEU A 247 4.15 30.77 -11.65
CA LEU A 247 5.55 30.99 -12.04
C LEU A 247 6.16 32.19 -11.32
N GLN A 248 5.47 33.34 -11.33
CA GLN A 248 5.94 34.55 -10.66
C GLN A 248 6.08 34.34 -9.15
N LYS A 249 5.10 33.68 -8.49
CA LYS A 249 5.19 33.37 -7.05
C LYS A 249 6.38 32.47 -6.72
N PHE A 250 6.70 31.49 -7.55
CA PHE A 250 7.90 30.66 -7.37
C PHE A 250 9.18 31.47 -7.50
N LEU A 251 9.24 32.38 -8.48
CA LEU A 251 10.37 33.28 -8.68
C LEU A 251 10.55 34.23 -7.49
N ASP A 252 9.47 34.86 -7.03
CA ASP A 252 9.47 35.79 -5.88
C ASP A 252 9.87 35.08 -4.58
N ALA A 253 9.46 33.83 -4.41
CA ALA A 253 9.85 32.97 -3.30
C ALA A 253 11.30 32.44 -3.42
N GLY A 254 12.01 32.75 -4.51
CA GLY A 254 13.42 32.41 -4.70
C GLY A 254 13.66 30.97 -5.16
N TYR A 255 12.67 30.30 -5.76
CA TYR A 255 12.87 28.96 -6.29
C TYR A 255 13.92 28.94 -7.41
N ARG A 256 14.83 27.99 -7.33
CA ARG A 256 15.92 27.77 -8.29
C ARG A 256 16.14 26.28 -8.44
N GLY A 257 16.00 25.76 -9.66
CA GLY A 257 16.09 24.33 -9.91
C GLY A 257 15.18 23.86 -11.03
N GLY A 258 15.01 22.55 -11.08
CA GLY A 258 14.20 21.88 -12.08
C GLY A 258 12.71 22.17 -11.93
N VAL A 259 12.01 22.39 -13.03
CA VAL A 259 10.55 22.56 -13.11
C VAL A 259 9.97 21.72 -14.25
N HIS A 260 8.71 21.30 -14.08
CA HIS A 260 7.95 20.62 -15.12
C HIS A 260 6.85 21.54 -15.65
N ILE A 261 6.86 21.83 -16.94
CA ILE A 261 5.89 22.72 -17.57
C ILE A 261 4.67 21.91 -18.00
N LYS A 262 3.50 22.28 -17.48
CA LYS A 262 2.25 21.67 -17.91
C LYS A 262 1.54 22.52 -18.95
N LEU A 263 1.16 21.90 -20.05
CA LEU A 263 0.35 22.51 -21.10
C LEU A 263 -1.10 22.02 -20.99
N ASP A 264 -2.03 22.87 -21.39
CA ASP A 264 -3.41 22.48 -21.63
C ASP A 264 -3.63 22.28 -23.13
N THR A 265 -3.90 21.03 -23.49
CA THR A 265 -4.17 20.63 -24.88
C THR A 265 -5.63 20.19 -25.06
N GLY A 266 -6.53 20.61 -24.16
CA GLY A 266 -7.98 20.35 -24.25
C GLY A 266 -8.59 19.68 -23.01
N MET A 267 -7.84 19.50 -21.92
CA MET A 267 -8.42 19.01 -20.67
C MET A 267 -9.05 20.16 -19.86
N HIS A 268 -8.57 21.40 -20.04
CA HIS A 268 -9.10 22.60 -19.39
C HIS A 268 -9.15 22.51 -17.86
N ARG A 269 -8.16 21.83 -17.27
CA ARG A 269 -8.01 21.70 -15.81
C ARG A 269 -6.90 22.59 -15.27
N LEU A 270 -5.66 22.35 -15.70
CA LEU A 270 -4.47 23.15 -15.37
C LEU A 270 -3.49 23.02 -16.53
N GLY A 271 -2.76 24.08 -16.83
CA GLY A 271 -1.71 24.11 -17.84
C GLY A 271 -1.73 25.44 -18.59
N PHE A 272 -0.59 25.80 -19.17
CA PHE A 272 -0.51 26.93 -20.07
C PHE A 272 -1.29 26.62 -21.35
N ASP A 273 -2.12 27.57 -21.79
CA ASP A 273 -2.73 27.51 -23.11
C ASP A 273 -1.63 27.55 -24.19
N VAL A 274 -1.82 26.81 -25.27
CA VAL A 274 -0.85 26.74 -26.37
C VAL A 274 -0.62 28.11 -27.04
N ASN A 275 -1.57 29.04 -26.97
CA ASN A 275 -1.41 30.40 -27.46
C ASN A 275 -0.51 31.26 -26.56
N ALA A 276 -0.32 30.86 -25.30
CA ALA A 276 0.52 31.56 -24.33
C ALA A 276 2.01 31.14 -24.39
N LEU A 277 2.36 30.17 -25.24
CA LEU A 277 3.73 29.67 -25.34
C LEU A 277 4.78 30.74 -25.68
N PRO A 278 4.54 31.73 -26.57
CA PRO A 278 5.52 32.79 -26.83
C PRO A 278 5.88 33.58 -25.57
N GLU A 279 4.89 33.94 -24.76
CA GLU A 279 5.11 34.64 -23.49
C GLU A 279 5.81 33.73 -22.46
N LEU A 280 5.42 32.46 -22.39
CA LEU A 280 6.09 31.48 -21.52
C LEU A 280 7.57 31.32 -21.86
N VAL A 281 7.91 31.22 -23.15
CA VAL A 281 9.30 31.17 -23.61
C VAL A 281 10.06 32.40 -23.15
N GLU A 282 9.50 33.60 -23.31
CA GLU A 282 10.12 34.84 -22.88
C GLU A 282 10.38 34.85 -21.36
N GLN A 283 9.41 34.42 -20.57
CA GLN A 283 9.56 34.32 -19.11
C GLN A 283 10.63 33.31 -18.70
N LEU A 284 10.67 32.14 -19.34
CA LEU A 284 11.68 31.12 -19.05
C LEU A 284 13.09 31.58 -19.43
N LEU A 285 13.26 32.25 -20.57
CA LEU A 285 14.56 32.78 -21.01
C LEU A 285 15.07 33.90 -20.09
N ARG A 286 14.17 34.72 -19.53
CA ARG A 286 14.53 35.75 -18.55
C ARG A 286 14.92 35.19 -17.18
N ASN A 287 14.56 33.94 -16.89
CA ASN A 287 14.76 33.30 -15.59
C ASN A 287 15.60 32.01 -15.71
N PRO A 288 16.89 32.11 -16.08
CA PRO A 288 17.75 30.94 -16.33
C PRO A 288 18.04 30.09 -15.08
N GLN A 289 17.70 30.56 -13.89
CA GLN A 289 17.72 29.78 -12.65
C GLN A 289 16.66 28.67 -12.60
N LEU A 290 15.65 28.73 -13.49
CA LEU A 290 14.68 27.66 -13.69
C LEU A 290 15.15 26.75 -14.83
N GLU A 291 15.30 25.46 -14.54
CA GLU A 291 15.62 24.46 -15.54
C GLU A 291 14.36 23.70 -15.94
N VAL A 292 13.96 23.78 -17.20
CA VAL A 292 12.81 23.00 -17.69
C VAL A 292 13.25 21.54 -17.84
N LEU A 293 12.83 20.68 -16.90
CA LEU A 293 13.14 19.25 -16.91
C LEU A 293 12.21 18.48 -17.83
N SER A 294 10.92 18.83 -17.84
CA SER A 294 9.97 18.26 -18.77
C SER A 294 8.85 19.21 -19.17
N VAL A 295 8.21 18.87 -20.30
CA VAL A 295 6.96 19.47 -20.76
C VAL A 295 5.92 18.36 -20.90
N PHE A 296 4.70 18.58 -20.42
CA PHE A 296 3.67 17.55 -20.46
C PHE A 296 2.25 18.10 -20.58
N SER A 297 1.33 17.24 -21.03
CA SER A 297 -0.11 17.46 -20.95
C SER A 297 -0.81 16.19 -20.43
N HIS A 298 -2.14 16.20 -20.35
CA HIS A 298 -2.96 15.08 -19.91
C HIS A 298 -4.11 14.82 -20.89
N LEU A 299 -4.26 13.56 -21.31
CA LEU A 299 -5.35 13.14 -22.17
C LEU A 299 -6.66 13.09 -21.38
N SER A 300 -7.74 13.60 -21.95
CA SER A 300 -9.06 13.67 -21.28
C SER A 300 -9.88 12.40 -21.42
N SER A 301 -9.71 11.66 -22.52
CA SER A 301 -10.58 10.54 -22.90
C SER A 301 -9.83 9.35 -23.49
N ALA A 302 -8.59 9.15 -23.04
CA ALA A 302 -7.75 8.04 -23.51
C ALA A 302 -8.34 6.65 -23.20
N ASP A 303 -9.29 6.55 -22.27
CA ASP A 303 -10.03 5.35 -21.90
C ASP A 303 -11.33 5.13 -22.70
N MET A 304 -11.72 6.06 -23.58
CA MET A 304 -12.97 6.03 -24.34
C MET A 304 -12.70 5.87 -25.85
N PRO A 305 -12.85 4.66 -26.43
CA PRO A 305 -12.62 4.44 -27.86
C PRO A 305 -13.41 5.34 -28.80
N GLU A 306 -14.65 5.70 -28.44
CA GLU A 306 -15.50 6.62 -29.17
C GLU A 306 -14.95 8.05 -29.23
N GLN A 307 -13.98 8.41 -28.39
CA GLN A 307 -13.32 9.71 -28.34
C GLN A 307 -11.90 9.72 -28.93
N ASP A 308 -11.50 8.68 -29.67
CA ASP A 308 -10.15 8.56 -30.21
C ASP A 308 -9.73 9.71 -31.12
N ALA A 309 -10.67 10.25 -31.90
CA ALA A 309 -10.40 11.41 -32.76
C ALA A 309 -9.99 12.65 -31.92
N ALA A 310 -10.72 12.91 -30.83
CA ALA A 310 -10.40 14.01 -29.90
C ALA A 310 -9.06 13.75 -29.20
N THR A 311 -8.80 12.52 -28.74
CA THR A 311 -7.52 12.15 -28.12
C THR A 311 -6.35 12.36 -29.08
N ARG A 312 -6.48 11.95 -30.35
CA ARG A 312 -5.44 12.18 -31.38
C ARG A 312 -5.23 13.66 -31.67
N GLN A 313 -6.28 14.48 -31.62
CA GLN A 313 -6.16 15.93 -31.73
C GLN A 313 -5.33 16.51 -30.56
N GLN A 314 -5.58 16.08 -29.31
CA GLN A 314 -4.76 16.50 -28.17
C GLN A 314 -3.29 16.12 -28.34
N ILE A 315 -3.02 14.90 -28.82
CA ILE A 315 -1.65 14.42 -29.11
C ILE A 315 -0.97 15.31 -30.17
N ALA A 316 -1.68 15.68 -31.23
CA ALA A 316 -1.14 16.53 -32.30
C ALA A 316 -0.81 17.94 -31.78
N ILE A 317 -1.72 18.56 -31.00
CA ILE A 317 -1.52 19.86 -30.37
C ILE A 317 -0.31 19.82 -29.44
N PHE A 318 -0.21 18.79 -28.59
CA PHE A 318 0.93 18.61 -27.69
C PHE A 318 2.26 18.50 -28.44
N ARG A 319 2.30 17.72 -29.52
CA ARG A 319 3.49 17.55 -30.35
C ARG A 319 3.95 18.88 -30.95
N GLN A 320 3.04 19.66 -31.52
CA GLN A 320 3.35 20.97 -32.10
C GLN A 320 3.88 21.95 -31.05
N ALA A 321 3.25 21.99 -29.87
CA ALA A 321 3.70 22.82 -28.76
C ALA A 321 5.11 22.45 -28.28
N CYS A 322 5.42 21.15 -28.19
CA CYS A 322 6.76 20.69 -27.82
C CYS A 322 7.83 21.09 -28.83
N GLU A 323 7.56 20.99 -30.13
CA GLU A 323 8.54 21.42 -31.16
C GLU A 323 8.80 22.94 -31.08
N LEU A 324 7.76 23.76 -30.88
CA LEU A 324 7.92 25.20 -30.67
C LEU A 324 8.81 25.51 -29.46
N LEU A 325 8.57 24.84 -28.33
CA LEU A 325 9.38 25.03 -27.13
C LEU A 325 10.83 24.56 -27.34
N LYS A 326 11.03 23.44 -28.05
CA LYS A 326 12.35 22.88 -28.34
C LYS A 326 13.20 23.79 -29.23
N GLU A 327 12.59 24.49 -30.19
CA GLU A 327 13.28 25.46 -31.05
C GLU A 327 13.75 26.72 -30.29
N ARG A 328 13.11 27.04 -29.16
CA ARG A 328 13.27 28.32 -28.47
C ARG A 328 14.00 28.23 -27.13
N LEU A 329 13.88 27.09 -26.44
CA LEU A 329 14.56 26.87 -25.16
C LEU A 329 15.99 26.34 -25.40
N PRO A 330 16.99 26.81 -24.63
CA PRO A 330 18.38 26.50 -24.89
C PRO A 330 18.81 25.09 -24.45
N LYS A 331 18.03 24.43 -23.59
CA LYS A 331 18.32 23.11 -23.03
C LYS A 331 17.27 22.08 -23.46
N PRO A 332 17.66 20.81 -23.67
CA PRO A 332 16.70 19.74 -23.91
C PRO A 332 15.86 19.46 -22.66
N PHE A 333 14.64 18.99 -22.88
CA PHE A 333 13.69 18.60 -21.84
C PHE A 333 12.96 17.32 -22.25
N PHE A 334 12.47 16.55 -21.28
CA PHE A 334 11.65 15.38 -21.54
C PHE A 334 10.21 15.75 -21.89
N ARG A 335 9.54 14.92 -22.69
CA ARG A 335 8.12 15.08 -23.06
C ARG A 335 7.35 13.87 -22.58
N HIS A 336 6.18 14.10 -21.97
CA HIS A 336 5.31 13.00 -21.54
C HIS A 336 3.83 13.36 -21.66
N LEU A 337 3.00 12.40 -22.05
CA LEU A 337 1.58 12.65 -22.32
C LEU A 337 0.68 11.53 -21.81
N LEU A 338 1.09 10.28 -22.01
CA LEU A 338 0.24 9.12 -21.79
C LEU A 338 0.03 8.86 -20.28
N ASN A 339 -1.23 8.68 -19.90
CA ASN A 339 -1.65 7.99 -18.68
C ASN A 339 -1.75 6.48 -18.93
N SER A 340 -2.12 5.66 -17.94
CA SER A 340 -2.24 4.19 -18.08
C SER A 340 -2.99 3.74 -19.35
N PRO A 341 -4.23 4.19 -19.64
CA PRO A 341 -4.92 3.79 -20.87
C PRO A 341 -4.24 4.34 -22.12
N GLY A 342 -3.61 5.51 -22.02
CA GLY A 342 -2.79 6.08 -23.09
C GLY A 342 -1.65 5.17 -23.51
N ILE A 343 -0.92 4.57 -22.55
CA ILE A 343 0.21 3.67 -22.80
C ILE A 343 -0.23 2.48 -23.66
N ALA A 344 -1.37 1.90 -23.32
CA ALA A 344 -1.92 0.74 -24.01
C ALA A 344 -2.45 1.06 -25.41
N ARG A 345 -3.09 2.23 -25.59
CA ARG A 345 -3.90 2.52 -26.78
C ARG A 345 -3.21 3.42 -27.82
N PHE A 346 -2.21 4.20 -27.41
CA PHE A 346 -1.53 5.18 -28.27
C PHE A 346 0.01 5.03 -28.21
N PRO A 347 0.56 3.87 -28.59
CA PRO A 347 2.00 3.59 -28.49
C PRO A 347 2.87 4.52 -29.35
N ASP A 348 2.30 5.19 -30.37
CA ASP A 348 2.98 6.19 -31.21
C ASP A 348 3.18 7.56 -30.50
N ALA A 349 2.64 7.71 -29.30
CA ALA A 349 2.66 8.96 -28.52
C ALA A 349 3.32 8.78 -27.14
N GLN A 350 4.23 7.81 -26.98
CA GLN A 350 4.95 7.61 -25.71
C GLN A 350 5.93 8.76 -25.40
N PHE A 351 6.46 9.42 -26.43
CA PHE A 351 7.48 10.46 -26.31
C PHE A 351 8.69 9.98 -25.50
N ASP A 352 9.11 10.71 -24.46
CA ASP A 352 10.31 10.38 -23.70
C ASP A 352 9.97 9.72 -22.36
N MET A 353 8.77 9.96 -21.81
CA MET A 353 8.28 9.30 -20.59
C MET A 353 6.77 9.06 -20.63
N VAL A 354 6.31 8.05 -19.89
CA VAL A 354 4.88 7.76 -19.67
C VAL A 354 4.51 7.86 -18.19
N ARG A 355 3.24 8.11 -17.87
CA ARG A 355 2.74 8.20 -16.49
C ARG A 355 1.82 7.03 -16.15
N LEU A 356 2.31 6.09 -15.36
CA LEU A 356 1.55 4.93 -14.90
C LEU A 356 0.84 5.25 -13.58
N GLY A 357 -0.49 5.19 -13.60
CA GLY A 357 -1.34 5.37 -12.42
C GLY A 357 -2.08 4.10 -12.07
N ILE A 358 -3.39 4.05 -12.34
CA ILE A 358 -4.26 2.92 -11.95
C ILE A 358 -3.83 1.55 -12.49
N GLY A 359 -3.16 1.52 -13.64
CA GLY A 359 -2.65 0.29 -14.24
C GLY A 359 -1.67 -0.45 -13.33
N LEU A 360 -0.88 0.30 -12.56
CA LEU A 360 -0.01 -0.28 -11.53
C LEU A 360 -0.79 -1.10 -10.50
N TYR A 361 -2.00 -0.64 -10.18
CA TYR A 361 -2.88 -1.21 -9.15
C TYR A 361 -3.84 -2.28 -9.72
N GLY A 362 -3.64 -2.70 -10.97
CA GLY A 362 -4.32 -3.85 -11.56
C GLY A 362 -5.61 -3.54 -12.32
N ASP A 363 -5.85 -2.28 -12.70
CA ASP A 363 -7.05 -1.90 -13.46
C ASP A 363 -6.69 -1.15 -14.75
N ASP A 364 -7.24 -1.60 -15.89
CA ASP A 364 -7.11 -0.96 -17.20
C ASP A 364 -8.42 -1.10 -18.01
N PRO A 365 -8.88 -0.07 -18.73
CA PRO A 365 -10.09 -0.17 -19.54
C PRO A 365 -9.94 -1.14 -20.73
N SER A 366 -8.72 -1.38 -21.22
CA SER A 366 -8.45 -2.33 -22.29
C SER A 366 -8.50 -3.78 -21.79
N SER A 367 -9.41 -4.59 -22.35
CA SER A 367 -9.56 -5.99 -21.96
C SER A 367 -8.30 -6.84 -22.20
N SER A 368 -7.51 -6.51 -23.23
CA SER A 368 -6.26 -7.22 -23.54
C SER A 368 -5.13 -6.93 -22.55
N VAL A 369 -5.14 -5.75 -21.93
CA VAL A 369 -4.19 -5.37 -20.88
C VAL A 369 -4.70 -5.91 -19.55
N GLN A 370 -5.98 -5.70 -19.25
CA GLN A 370 -6.62 -6.14 -18.01
C GLN A 370 -6.43 -7.63 -17.74
N SER A 371 -6.42 -8.48 -18.76
CA SER A 371 -6.20 -9.93 -18.61
C SER A 371 -4.78 -10.32 -18.19
N GLN A 372 -3.82 -9.41 -18.33
CA GLN A 372 -2.42 -9.60 -17.93
C GLN A 372 -2.12 -8.98 -16.56
N LEU A 373 -2.99 -8.08 -16.09
CA LEU A 373 -2.84 -7.43 -14.79
C LEU A 373 -3.32 -8.34 -13.66
N LEU A 374 -2.61 -8.27 -12.54
CA LEU A 374 -2.92 -8.98 -11.32
C LEU A 374 -3.55 -8.03 -10.29
N PRO A 375 -4.52 -8.50 -9.49
CA PRO A 375 -5.15 -7.70 -8.45
C PRO A 375 -4.11 -7.34 -7.38
N VAL A 376 -3.96 -6.05 -7.08
CA VAL A 376 -3.03 -5.57 -6.05
C VAL A 376 -3.69 -5.51 -4.68
N PHE A 377 -5.01 -5.30 -4.63
CA PHE A 377 -5.72 -5.03 -3.39
C PHE A 377 -6.75 -6.10 -3.04
N VAL A 378 -6.76 -6.49 -1.77
CA VAL A 378 -7.84 -7.29 -1.17
C VAL A 378 -8.34 -6.56 0.07
N PHE A 379 -9.61 -6.13 0.05
CA PHE A 379 -10.24 -5.51 1.21
C PHE A 379 -11.15 -6.51 1.90
N ARG A 380 -10.83 -6.86 3.14
CA ARG A 380 -11.54 -7.89 3.91
C ARG A 380 -11.86 -7.44 5.32
N THR A 381 -12.87 -8.05 5.90
CA THR A 381 -13.33 -7.87 7.29
C THR A 381 -13.72 -9.22 7.88
N THR A 382 -14.28 -9.22 9.09
CA THR A 382 -14.80 -10.43 9.73
C THR A 382 -16.25 -10.26 10.18
N ILE A 383 -16.96 -11.38 10.24
CA ILE A 383 -18.28 -11.47 10.85
C ILE A 383 -18.17 -11.21 12.36
N ALA A 384 -18.88 -10.19 12.84
CA ALA A 384 -19.00 -9.88 14.27
C ALA A 384 -20.04 -10.79 14.94
N GLN A 385 -21.16 -11.02 14.26
CA GLN A 385 -22.28 -11.78 14.81
C GLN A 385 -23.11 -12.38 13.68
N VAL A 386 -23.71 -13.55 13.91
CA VAL A 386 -24.76 -14.10 13.05
C VAL A 386 -26.07 -14.16 13.83
N LYS A 387 -27.17 -13.76 13.21
CA LYS A 387 -28.51 -13.74 13.81
C LYS A 387 -29.52 -14.41 12.88
N SER A 388 -30.50 -15.06 13.46
CA SER A 388 -31.71 -15.48 12.73
C SER A 388 -32.78 -14.42 12.91
N ILE A 389 -33.49 -14.09 11.84
CA ILE A 389 -34.63 -13.18 11.83
C ILE A 389 -35.85 -13.85 11.20
N GLN A 390 -37.03 -13.51 11.70
CA GLN A 390 -38.33 -14.04 11.27
C GLN A 390 -39.00 -13.10 10.25
N PRO A 391 -39.96 -13.61 9.46
CA PRO A 391 -40.77 -12.76 8.59
C PRO A 391 -41.39 -11.58 9.35
N GLY A 392 -41.30 -10.38 8.78
CA GLY A 392 -41.80 -9.13 9.37
C GLY A 392 -40.80 -8.38 10.26
N GLU A 393 -39.68 -9.00 10.64
CA GLU A 393 -38.61 -8.32 11.37
C GLU A 393 -37.79 -7.41 10.43
N ALA A 394 -37.30 -6.29 10.97
CA ALA A 394 -36.62 -5.26 10.19
C ALA A 394 -35.10 -5.26 10.44
N VAL A 395 -34.31 -4.91 9.42
CA VAL A 395 -32.85 -4.83 9.50
C VAL A 395 -32.36 -3.40 9.28
N GLY A 396 -31.55 -2.91 10.23
CA GLY A 396 -30.81 -1.64 10.13
C GLY A 396 -31.66 -0.37 10.27
N TYR A 397 -31.01 0.78 10.03
CA TYR A 397 -31.62 2.09 10.22
C TYR A 397 -32.83 2.33 9.31
N GLY A 398 -33.88 2.91 9.90
CA GLY A 398 -35.11 3.26 9.18
C GLY A 398 -35.93 2.06 8.74
N ARG A 399 -35.62 0.85 9.25
CA ARG A 399 -36.33 -0.39 8.91
C ARG A 399 -36.41 -0.60 7.39
N SER A 400 -35.34 -0.26 6.68
CA SER A 400 -35.36 -0.20 5.20
C SER A 400 -35.41 -1.56 4.52
N TYR A 401 -35.16 -2.62 5.28
CA TYR A 401 -35.31 -4.00 4.84
C TYR A 401 -36.19 -4.73 5.84
N ILE A 402 -37.22 -5.41 5.34
CA ILE A 402 -38.13 -6.25 6.11
C ILE A 402 -37.97 -7.67 5.60
N ALA A 403 -37.71 -8.63 6.50
CA ALA A 403 -37.57 -10.03 6.12
C ALA A 403 -38.92 -10.58 5.63
N GLU A 404 -38.92 -11.23 4.47
CA GLU A 404 -40.13 -11.85 3.90
C GLU A 404 -40.24 -13.35 4.24
N HIS A 405 -39.12 -13.97 4.62
CA HIS A 405 -39.00 -15.37 5.00
C HIS A 405 -38.04 -15.47 6.20
N PRO A 406 -37.95 -16.63 6.88
CA PRO A 406 -36.92 -16.84 7.89
C PRO A 406 -35.53 -16.69 7.25
N MET A 407 -34.70 -15.80 7.78
CA MET A 407 -33.39 -15.48 7.23
C MET A 407 -32.29 -15.58 8.30
N ARG A 408 -31.05 -15.80 7.86
CA ARG A 408 -29.85 -15.60 8.67
C ARG A 408 -29.07 -14.42 8.14
N ILE A 409 -28.75 -13.48 9.02
CA ILE A 409 -27.95 -12.29 8.71
C ILE A 409 -26.62 -12.34 9.45
N ALA A 410 -25.55 -11.94 8.77
CA ALA A 410 -24.24 -11.70 9.38
C ALA A 410 -24.02 -10.19 9.51
N VAL A 411 -23.57 -9.76 10.69
CA VAL A 411 -23.12 -8.39 10.95
C VAL A 411 -21.62 -8.34 10.71
N LEU A 412 -21.15 -7.43 9.86
CA LEU A 412 -19.74 -7.27 9.49
C LEU A 412 -19.15 -6.00 10.15
N ASN A 413 -17.86 -6.05 10.51
CA ASN A 413 -17.13 -4.92 11.11
C ASN A 413 -16.63 -3.92 10.06
N VAL A 414 -17.51 -3.51 9.15
CA VAL A 414 -17.20 -2.51 8.11
C VAL A 414 -18.43 -1.68 7.80
N GLY A 415 -18.26 -0.36 7.70
CA GLY A 415 -19.31 0.56 7.35
C GLY A 415 -18.84 1.71 6.46
N TYR A 416 -19.66 2.74 6.33
CA TYR A 416 -19.34 3.85 5.44
C TYR A 416 -18.20 4.73 5.92
N ALA A 417 -17.85 4.71 7.22
CA ALA A 417 -16.66 5.40 7.72
C ALA A 417 -15.36 4.63 7.42
N ASP A 418 -15.46 3.38 6.95
CA ASP A 418 -14.32 2.57 6.47
C ASP A 418 -14.09 2.71 4.96
N GLY A 419 -15.10 3.17 4.22
CA GLY A 419 -15.10 3.26 2.76
C GLY A 419 -16.23 2.48 2.07
N LEU A 420 -17.01 1.66 2.79
CA LEU A 420 -18.14 0.94 2.22
C LEU A 420 -19.34 1.89 2.04
N ARG A 421 -19.50 2.44 0.83
CA ARG A 421 -20.52 3.49 0.58
C ARG A 421 -21.92 3.07 1.00
N ARG A 422 -22.62 4.03 1.61
CA ARG A 422 -24.03 3.87 1.98
C ARG A 422 -24.96 3.62 0.78
N SER A 423 -24.56 3.97 -0.44
CA SER A 423 -25.30 3.67 -1.67
C SER A 423 -25.45 2.17 -1.95
N LEU A 424 -24.59 1.32 -1.38
CA LEU A 424 -24.62 -0.15 -1.52
C LEU A 424 -25.71 -0.83 -0.67
N SER A 425 -26.48 -0.06 0.08
CA SER A 425 -27.57 -0.56 0.94
C SER A 425 -28.67 -1.30 0.17
N ASN A 426 -29.39 -2.19 0.86
CA ASN A 426 -30.60 -2.87 0.38
C ASN A 426 -30.42 -3.63 -0.95
N GLY A 427 -29.42 -4.51 -1.01
CA GLY A 427 -29.19 -5.43 -2.11
C GLY A 427 -28.43 -4.84 -3.30
N LYS A 428 -28.14 -3.53 -3.28
CA LYS A 428 -27.33 -2.88 -4.33
C LYS A 428 -25.88 -3.34 -4.32
N GLY A 429 -25.35 -3.62 -3.13
CA GLY A 429 -24.03 -4.20 -2.94
C GLY A 429 -24.09 -5.61 -2.38
N SER A 430 -22.94 -6.27 -2.43
CA SER A 430 -22.70 -7.58 -1.82
C SER A 430 -21.25 -7.69 -1.38
N VAL A 431 -20.97 -8.67 -0.53
CA VAL A 431 -19.63 -9.10 -0.15
C VAL A 431 -19.48 -10.59 -0.48
N THR A 432 -18.30 -11.16 -0.30
CA THR A 432 -18.07 -12.60 -0.40
C THR A 432 -17.74 -13.21 0.96
N VAL A 433 -18.47 -14.25 1.36
CA VAL A 433 -18.22 -15.03 2.59
C VAL A 433 -18.04 -16.50 2.18
N ALA A 434 -16.94 -17.12 2.60
CA ALA A 434 -16.60 -18.50 2.21
C ALA A 434 -16.68 -18.76 0.69
N GLY A 435 -16.21 -17.79 -0.11
CA GLY A 435 -16.23 -17.85 -1.57
C GLY A 435 -17.61 -17.68 -2.23
N LYS A 436 -18.68 -17.41 -1.46
CA LYS A 436 -20.03 -17.18 -2.00
C LYS A 436 -20.50 -15.75 -1.74
N ARG A 437 -21.24 -15.19 -2.70
CA ARG A 437 -21.76 -13.82 -2.66
C ARG A 437 -22.91 -13.68 -1.66
N ALA A 438 -22.76 -12.78 -0.70
CA ALA A 438 -23.73 -12.43 0.33
C ALA A 438 -24.22 -10.98 0.13
N PRO A 439 -25.49 -10.76 -0.29
CA PRO A 439 -26.04 -9.43 -0.51
C PRO A 439 -26.14 -8.60 0.77
N ILE A 440 -25.91 -7.28 0.68
CA ILE A 440 -26.12 -6.35 1.80
C ILE A 440 -27.61 -6.16 2.06
N VAL A 441 -28.07 -6.39 3.28
CA VAL A 441 -29.46 -6.19 3.70
C VAL A 441 -29.59 -5.03 4.69
N GLY A 442 -30.61 -4.20 4.48
CA GLY A 442 -30.77 -2.96 5.23
C GLY A 442 -29.78 -1.87 4.80
N ARG A 443 -29.69 -0.81 5.60
CA ARG A 443 -28.75 0.28 5.38
C ARG A 443 -27.36 -0.04 5.93
N VAL A 444 -26.33 0.26 5.16
CA VAL A 444 -24.95 0.32 5.66
C VAL A 444 -24.87 1.38 6.76
N CYS A 445 -24.37 1.00 7.93
CA CYS A 445 -24.16 1.86 9.09
C CYS A 445 -22.74 2.46 9.07
N MET A 446 -22.42 3.29 10.07
CA MET A 446 -21.12 3.98 10.14
C MET A 446 -19.95 3.01 10.17
N ASP A 447 -20.04 2.00 11.03
CA ASP A 447 -18.93 1.06 11.31
C ASP A 447 -19.30 -0.41 11.03
N MET A 448 -20.55 -0.66 10.60
CA MET A 448 -21.06 -2.01 10.39
C MET A 448 -22.02 -2.09 9.20
N CYS A 449 -22.18 -3.28 8.66
CA CYS A 449 -23.23 -3.60 7.70
C CYS A 449 -23.77 -5.00 7.98
N MET A 450 -24.94 -5.31 7.42
CA MET A 450 -25.57 -6.61 7.54
C MET A 450 -25.65 -7.24 6.15
N VAL A 451 -25.37 -8.54 6.07
CA VAL A 451 -25.43 -9.31 4.82
C VAL A 451 -26.26 -10.57 5.01
N ASP A 452 -26.98 -10.97 3.97
CA ASP A 452 -27.76 -12.21 3.97
C ASP A 452 -26.86 -13.43 3.77
N VAL A 453 -26.84 -14.29 4.79
CA VAL A 453 -26.08 -15.55 4.86
C VAL A 453 -27.02 -16.75 5.05
N SER A 454 -28.29 -16.62 4.67
CA SER A 454 -29.29 -17.69 4.77
C SER A 454 -28.86 -18.96 4.03
N HIS A 455 -28.16 -18.80 2.91
CA HIS A 455 -27.63 -19.88 2.07
C HIS A 455 -26.24 -20.39 2.53
N LEU A 456 -25.71 -19.89 3.65
CA LEU A 456 -24.38 -20.20 4.19
C LEU A 456 -24.48 -20.73 5.63
N PRO A 457 -24.89 -21.99 5.84
CA PRO A 457 -25.04 -22.57 7.20
C PRO A 457 -23.76 -22.45 8.04
N GLU A 458 -22.60 -22.54 7.39
CA GLU A 458 -21.26 -22.44 7.99
C GLU A 458 -20.92 -21.04 8.52
N ALA A 459 -21.62 -19.98 8.08
CA ALA A 459 -21.31 -18.61 8.49
C ALA A 459 -21.36 -18.45 10.02
N ALA A 460 -20.24 -18.00 10.59
CA ALA A 460 -20.03 -17.87 12.03
C ALA A 460 -19.19 -16.64 12.37
N PRO A 461 -19.33 -16.07 13.59
CA PRO A 461 -18.43 -15.00 14.06
C PRO A 461 -16.95 -15.35 13.90
N GLY A 462 -16.14 -14.37 13.51
CA GLY A 462 -14.71 -14.50 13.22
C GLY A 462 -14.39 -14.98 11.80
N MET A 463 -15.35 -15.50 11.04
CA MET A 463 -15.13 -15.82 9.63
C MET A 463 -14.88 -14.56 8.81
N GLU A 464 -14.05 -14.71 7.79
CA GLU A 464 -13.71 -13.63 6.86
C GLU A 464 -14.85 -13.32 5.89
N ALA A 465 -15.00 -12.03 5.59
CA ALA A 465 -15.79 -11.52 4.50
C ALA A 465 -14.92 -10.62 3.61
N GLU A 466 -14.80 -10.96 2.33
CA GLU A 466 -14.11 -10.17 1.31
C GLU A 466 -15.08 -9.12 0.74
N ILE A 467 -14.71 -7.85 0.80
CA ILE A 467 -15.48 -6.72 0.24
C ILE A 467 -15.14 -6.54 -1.24
N PHE A 468 -13.86 -6.64 -1.58
CA PHE A 468 -13.37 -6.82 -2.94
C PHE A 468 -11.98 -7.49 -2.89
N GLY A 469 -11.61 -8.20 -3.94
CA GLY A 469 -10.40 -8.99 -4.01
C GLY A 469 -10.51 -10.06 -5.08
N HIS A 470 -10.37 -11.33 -4.67
CA HIS A 470 -10.29 -12.47 -5.59
C HIS A 470 -11.66 -12.88 -6.14
N HIS A 471 -12.72 -12.76 -5.34
CA HIS A 471 -14.05 -13.25 -5.69
C HIS A 471 -14.96 -12.14 -6.22
N GLN A 472 -14.70 -10.91 -5.83
CA GLN A 472 -15.37 -9.72 -6.33
C GLN A 472 -14.33 -8.68 -6.72
N SER A 473 -14.26 -8.33 -8.00
CA SER A 473 -13.29 -7.34 -8.45
C SER A 473 -13.61 -5.93 -7.90
N LEU A 474 -12.56 -5.12 -7.74
CA LEU A 474 -12.68 -3.70 -7.42
C LEU A 474 -13.60 -2.97 -8.42
N ARG A 475 -13.52 -3.34 -9.72
CA ARG A 475 -14.35 -2.77 -10.78
C ARG A 475 -15.83 -3.12 -10.64
N GLU A 476 -16.15 -4.36 -10.26
CA GLU A 476 -17.54 -4.75 -9.96
C GLU A 476 -18.10 -3.95 -8.79
N LEU A 477 -17.32 -3.78 -7.72
CA LEU A 477 -17.75 -2.98 -6.57
C LEU A 477 -17.94 -1.51 -6.96
N ALA A 478 -17.01 -0.93 -7.72
CA ALA A 478 -17.12 0.44 -8.22
C ALA A 478 -18.38 0.64 -9.09
N ALA A 479 -18.68 -0.31 -9.97
CA ALA A 479 -19.90 -0.28 -10.79
C ALA A 479 -21.17 -0.32 -9.92
N ALA A 480 -21.21 -1.17 -8.88
CA ALA A 480 -22.32 -1.21 -7.92
C ALA A 480 -22.46 0.10 -7.09
N MET A 481 -21.37 0.85 -6.94
CA MET A 481 -21.32 2.16 -6.31
C MET A 481 -21.63 3.32 -7.27
N GLU A 482 -21.88 3.03 -8.55
CA GLU A 482 -22.05 4.01 -9.64
C GLU A 482 -20.83 4.94 -9.76
N THR A 483 -19.63 4.37 -9.67
CA THR A 483 -18.36 5.11 -9.76
C THR A 483 -17.22 4.29 -10.38
N ILE A 484 -15.99 4.80 -10.29
CA ILE A 484 -14.75 4.25 -10.84
C ILE A 484 -13.85 3.66 -9.72
N PRO A 485 -13.00 2.66 -10.05
CA PRO A 485 -12.05 2.02 -9.11
C PRO A 485 -11.22 3.01 -8.28
N TYR A 486 -10.78 4.10 -8.91
CA TYR A 486 -10.06 5.19 -8.27
C TYR A 486 -10.76 5.71 -7.01
N GLU A 487 -12.06 5.99 -7.12
CA GLU A 487 -12.82 6.61 -6.05
C GLU A 487 -13.04 5.64 -4.88
N VAL A 488 -13.20 4.35 -5.19
CA VAL A 488 -13.31 3.29 -4.19
C VAL A 488 -12.03 3.22 -3.36
N LEU A 489 -10.86 3.11 -4.02
CA LEU A 489 -9.56 2.99 -3.34
C LEU A 489 -9.23 4.21 -2.48
N THR A 490 -9.39 5.42 -3.04
CA THR A 490 -9.14 6.66 -2.29
C THR A 490 -10.15 6.91 -1.17
N GLY A 491 -11.31 6.24 -1.22
CA GLY A 491 -12.35 6.31 -0.19
C GLY A 491 -12.09 5.41 1.02
N ILE A 492 -11.08 4.53 0.99
CA ILE A 492 -10.77 3.63 2.09
C ILE A 492 -10.08 4.42 3.21
N SER A 493 -10.75 4.49 4.36
CA SER A 493 -10.33 5.28 5.51
C SER A 493 -8.95 4.89 6.03
N GLN A 494 -8.15 5.87 6.45
CA GLN A 494 -6.83 5.64 7.06
C GLN A 494 -6.88 4.83 8.37
N ARG A 495 -8.06 4.69 9.00
CA ARG A 495 -8.25 3.81 10.16
C ARG A 495 -8.17 2.31 9.82
N ILE A 496 -8.36 1.97 8.54
CA ILE A 496 -8.18 0.60 8.05
C ILE A 496 -6.70 0.30 7.98
N ARG A 497 -6.27 -0.79 8.63
CA ARG A 497 -4.88 -1.22 8.58
C ARG A 497 -4.53 -1.70 7.17
N ARG A 498 -3.42 -1.20 6.63
CA ARG A 498 -2.80 -1.73 5.41
C ARG A 498 -1.85 -2.86 5.78
N VAL A 499 -1.90 -3.96 5.04
CA VAL A 499 -1.01 -5.11 5.20
C VAL A 499 -0.32 -5.36 3.88
N TYR A 500 1.01 -5.22 3.85
CA TYR A 500 1.78 -5.41 2.62
C TYR A 500 2.25 -6.85 2.51
N LEU A 501 2.07 -7.45 1.34
CA LEU A 501 2.48 -8.81 1.01
C LEU A 501 3.58 -8.74 -0.06
N GLU A 502 4.68 -9.43 0.17
CA GLU A 502 5.81 -9.58 -0.75
C GLU A 502 6.27 -11.05 -0.68
N GLU A 503 6.35 -11.72 -1.83
CA GLU A 503 6.67 -13.16 -1.94
C GLU A 503 8.10 -13.44 -2.41
#